data_AF-A0A0R3MR50-F1
#
_entry.id   AF-A0A0R3MR50-F1
#
_cell.length_a   1.000
_cell.length_b   1.000
_cell.length_c   1.000
_cell.angle_alpha   90.00
_cell.angle_beta   90.00
_cell.angle_gamma   90.00
#
_symmetry.space_group_name_H-M   'P 1'
#
loop_
_entity.id
_entity.type
_entity.pdbx_description
1 polymer ?
#
loop_
_entity_poly.entity_id
_entity_poly.type
_entity_poly.pdbx_seq_one_letter_code
_entity_poly.pdbx_strand_id
1 'polypeptide(L)'
;MAPLALALRLRLDAAMRDTSWPGVATAVAVLWILATVAWLGIAGPIWHASNHAGADAWIGFAGNALGAAVALLAAIVAGFAAYRTILPMQRQLSELVRQNNFAHYERLRQRFADLTDMKILIENVIAHLEAMDLSLSLSGLGSYDARSVAFERLDGSVSVLNMSKRSVWGDENAQSLTTYFVDNSLRATTVARCALAGSARPFSNDEWMVAKKVAAQGGVALYGRIKLESDILSSEIAALEPLILNRHPFPQLWKGDYPGPEKLAEMYAGKRDGA
;
A
#
# COMPACT_ATOMS: atom_id res chain seq x y z
N MET A 1 14.87 -7.81 5.08
CA MET A 1 14.15 -8.76 5.97
C MET A 1 12.61 -8.56 6.01
N ALA A 2 12.03 -7.72 5.14
CA ALA A 2 10.58 -7.51 5.07
C ALA A 2 9.72 -8.52 4.25
N PRO A 3 10.24 -9.31 3.28
CA PRO A 3 9.37 -10.15 2.44
C PRO A 3 8.82 -11.37 3.19
N LEU A 4 9.52 -11.82 4.24
CA LEU A 4 9.11 -12.96 5.06
C LEU A 4 7.95 -12.59 6.00
N ALA A 5 7.90 -11.36 6.51
CA ALA A 5 6.82 -10.89 7.36
C ALA A 5 5.53 -10.67 6.57
N LEU A 6 5.61 -10.17 5.32
CA LEU A 6 4.45 -10.02 4.45
C LEU A 6 3.92 -11.38 3.97
N ALA A 7 4.82 -12.31 3.63
CA ALA A 7 4.45 -13.68 3.29
C ALA A 7 3.83 -14.43 4.48
N LEU A 8 4.35 -14.24 5.71
CA LEU A 8 3.75 -14.82 6.92
C LEU A 8 2.38 -14.20 7.23
N ARG A 9 2.21 -12.90 7.00
CA ARG A 9 0.94 -12.20 7.22
C ARG A 9 -0.13 -12.63 6.21
N LEU A 10 0.25 -12.78 4.94
CA LEU A 10 -0.62 -13.36 3.90
C LEU A 10 -0.94 -14.83 4.17
N ARG A 11 -0.01 -15.62 4.72
CA ARG A 11 -0.26 -17.00 5.14
C ARG A 11 -1.16 -17.09 6.38
N LEU A 12 -1.04 -16.15 7.32
CA LEU A 12 -1.91 -16.02 8.49
C LEU A 12 -3.31 -15.55 8.10
N ASP A 13 -3.43 -14.60 7.18
CA ASP A 13 -4.73 -14.14 6.65
C ASP A 13 -5.41 -15.22 5.78
N ALA A 14 -4.62 -16.08 5.11
CA ALA A 14 -5.13 -17.28 4.45
C ALA A 14 -5.57 -18.35 5.46
N ALA A 15 -4.79 -18.60 6.53
CA ALA A 15 -5.14 -19.56 7.56
C ALA A 15 -6.34 -19.11 8.43
N MET A 16 -6.50 -17.80 8.65
CA MET A 16 -7.67 -17.26 9.37
C MET A 16 -8.92 -17.16 8.51
N ARG A 17 -8.81 -17.20 7.17
CA ARG A 17 -9.98 -17.33 6.28
C ARG A 17 -10.62 -18.72 6.35
N ASP A 18 -9.89 -19.75 6.78
CA ASP A 18 -10.38 -21.13 6.79
C ASP A 18 -10.96 -21.60 8.13
N THR A 19 -10.97 -20.78 9.18
CA THR A 19 -11.52 -21.14 10.51
C THR A 19 -12.58 -20.18 11.01
N SER A 20 -13.46 -19.71 10.14
CA SER A 20 -14.81 -19.33 10.59
C SER A 20 -15.78 -20.34 10.00
N TRP A 21 -16.18 -21.30 10.84
CA TRP A 21 -17.12 -22.37 10.50
C TRP A 21 -18.54 -22.07 11.06
N PRO A 22 -19.12 -20.85 10.95
CA PRO A 22 -20.51 -20.67 11.37
C PRO A 22 -21.44 -21.52 10.50
N GLY A 23 -21.06 -21.81 9.24
CA GLY A 23 -21.78 -22.72 8.34
C GLY A 23 -21.72 -24.19 8.77
N VAL A 24 -20.67 -24.64 9.45
CA VAL A 24 -20.57 -26.05 9.87
C VAL A 24 -21.03 -26.26 11.29
N ALA A 25 -20.89 -25.29 12.19
CA ALA A 25 -21.60 -25.33 13.46
C ALA A 25 -23.13 -25.39 13.24
N THR A 26 -23.65 -24.64 12.27
CA THR A 26 -25.06 -24.72 11.88
C THR A 26 -25.39 -26.03 11.14
N ALA A 27 -24.55 -26.51 10.22
CA ALA A 27 -24.78 -27.80 9.56
C ALA A 27 -24.76 -28.99 10.55
N VAL A 28 -23.85 -28.99 11.53
CA VAL A 28 -23.76 -30.00 12.59
C VAL A 28 -24.98 -29.91 13.51
N ALA A 29 -25.42 -28.69 13.89
CA ALA A 29 -26.63 -28.53 14.68
C ALA A 29 -27.88 -29.02 13.93
N VAL A 30 -28.00 -28.73 12.63
CA VAL A 30 -29.09 -29.24 11.78
C VAL A 30 -29.02 -30.77 11.64
N LEU A 31 -27.84 -31.33 11.39
CA LEU A 31 -27.63 -32.78 11.36
C LEU A 31 -27.97 -33.45 12.70
N TRP A 32 -27.63 -32.82 13.82
CA TRP A 32 -27.94 -33.31 15.15
C TRP A 32 -29.44 -33.27 15.43
N ILE A 33 -30.13 -32.20 15.03
CA ILE A 33 -31.59 -32.08 15.10
C ILE A 33 -32.26 -33.14 14.22
N LEU A 34 -31.78 -33.34 12.98
CA LEU A 34 -32.31 -34.38 12.09
C LEU A 34 -32.07 -35.79 12.64
N ALA A 35 -30.90 -36.05 13.25
CA ALA A 35 -30.58 -37.33 13.87
C ALA A 35 -31.43 -37.61 15.11
N THR A 36 -31.67 -36.60 15.96
CA THR A 36 -32.56 -36.74 17.13
C THR A 36 -34.02 -36.87 16.73
N VAL A 37 -34.46 -36.17 15.70
CA VAL A 37 -35.79 -36.33 15.10
C VAL A 37 -35.97 -37.73 14.50
N ALA A 38 -34.99 -38.22 13.74
CA ALA A 38 -35.03 -39.58 13.17
C ALA A 38 -35.03 -40.65 14.28
N TRP A 39 -34.27 -40.42 15.35
CA TRP A 39 -34.25 -41.32 16.51
C TRP A 39 -35.59 -41.33 17.26
N LEU A 40 -36.12 -40.16 17.63
CA LEU A 40 -37.37 -40.05 18.40
C LEU A 40 -38.64 -40.37 17.59
N GLY A 41 -38.62 -40.09 16.29
CA GLY A 41 -39.75 -40.29 15.40
C GLY A 41 -39.83 -41.69 14.80
N ILE A 42 -38.70 -42.37 14.58
CA ILE A 42 -38.67 -43.67 13.87
C ILE A 42 -38.09 -44.77 14.75
N ALA A 43 -36.88 -44.60 15.27
CA ALA A 43 -36.17 -45.67 15.96
C ALA A 43 -36.70 -45.99 17.38
N GLY A 44 -37.00 -44.97 18.18
CA GLY A 44 -37.50 -45.11 19.55
C GLY A 44 -38.87 -45.81 19.63
N PRO A 45 -39.85 -45.44 18.80
CA PRO A 45 -41.14 -46.13 18.76
C PRO A 45 -41.05 -47.56 18.22
N ILE A 46 -40.20 -47.83 17.22
CA ILE A 46 -39.98 -49.21 16.71
C ILE A 46 -39.33 -50.09 17.79
N TRP A 47 -38.40 -49.53 18.57
CA TRP A 47 -37.78 -50.21 19.69
C TRP A 47 -38.81 -50.55 20.79
N HIS A 48 -39.73 -49.64 21.11
CA HIS A 48 -40.80 -49.87 22.09
C HIS A 48 -41.98 -50.72 21.57
N ALA A 49 -42.32 -50.64 20.28
CA ALA A 49 -43.41 -51.41 19.66
C ALA A 49 -43.10 -52.91 19.52
N SER A 50 -41.83 -53.29 19.58
CA SER A 50 -41.41 -54.70 19.62
C SER A 50 -41.94 -55.47 20.85
N ASN A 51 -42.43 -54.77 21.87
CA ASN A 51 -42.88 -55.33 23.15
C ASN A 51 -44.35 -54.98 23.52
N HIS A 52 -45.29 -55.05 22.57
CA HIS A 52 -46.77 -55.00 22.72
C HIS A 52 -47.40 -53.70 22.17
N ALA A 53 -47.90 -53.73 20.93
CA ALA A 53 -48.53 -52.58 20.28
C ALA A 53 -50.04 -52.50 20.57
N GLY A 54 -50.42 -51.69 21.56
CA GLY A 54 -51.80 -51.20 21.76
C GLY A 54 -52.09 -49.90 20.99
N ALA A 55 -53.37 -49.55 20.79
CA ALA A 55 -53.80 -48.37 20.05
C ALA A 55 -53.21 -47.04 20.57
N ASP A 56 -52.89 -46.96 21.87
CA ASP A 56 -52.29 -45.77 22.50
C ASP A 56 -50.85 -45.49 22.05
N ALA A 57 -50.10 -46.52 21.62
CA ALA A 57 -48.73 -46.37 21.11
C ALA A 57 -48.69 -45.64 19.76
N TRP A 58 -49.74 -45.80 18.94
CA TRP A 58 -49.89 -45.08 17.67
C TRP A 58 -50.14 -43.58 17.86
N ILE A 59 -50.85 -43.20 18.93
CA ILE A 59 -51.09 -41.80 19.26
C ILE A 59 -49.79 -41.11 19.71
N GLY A 60 -48.98 -41.80 20.52
CA GLY A 60 -47.65 -41.32 20.91
C GLY A 60 -46.68 -41.17 19.72
N PHE A 61 -46.73 -42.11 18.77
CA PHE A 61 -45.97 -42.03 17.51
C PHE A 61 -46.39 -40.81 16.67
N ALA A 62 -47.70 -40.60 16.49
CA ALA A 62 -48.22 -39.47 15.72
C ALA A 62 -47.86 -38.11 16.35
N GLY A 63 -47.90 -38.01 17.68
CA GLY A 63 -47.48 -36.80 18.40
C GLY A 63 -46.00 -36.47 18.24
N ASN A 64 -45.13 -37.49 18.33
CA ASN A 64 -43.69 -37.30 18.13
C ASN A 64 -43.34 -36.99 16.66
N ALA A 65 -43.99 -37.65 15.71
CA ALA A 65 -43.81 -37.37 14.27
C ALA A 65 -44.23 -35.94 13.92
N LEU A 66 -45.31 -35.43 14.52
CA LEU A 66 -45.77 -34.06 14.32
C LEU A 66 -44.80 -33.06 14.98
N GLY A 67 -44.34 -33.32 16.20
CA GLY A 67 -43.32 -32.49 16.86
C GLY A 67 -42.00 -32.42 16.08
N ALA A 68 -41.57 -33.56 15.52
CA ALA A 68 -40.44 -33.67 14.62
C ALA A 68 -40.60 -32.83 13.34
N ALA A 69 -41.77 -32.92 12.69
CA ALA A 69 -42.07 -32.15 11.49
C ALA A 69 -42.04 -30.63 11.77
N VAL A 70 -42.59 -30.20 12.90
CA VAL A 70 -42.57 -28.79 13.33
C VAL A 70 -41.15 -28.31 13.65
N ALA A 71 -40.34 -29.12 14.32
CA ALA A 71 -38.94 -28.80 14.60
C ALA A 71 -38.10 -28.67 13.32
N LEU A 72 -38.33 -29.54 12.34
CA LEU A 72 -37.66 -29.48 11.04
C LEU A 72 -38.07 -28.21 10.26
N LEU A 73 -39.35 -27.86 10.26
CA LEU A 73 -39.83 -26.61 9.67
C LEU A 73 -39.22 -25.38 10.37
N ALA A 74 -39.16 -25.37 11.71
CA ALA A 74 -38.52 -24.30 12.46
C ALA A 74 -37.02 -24.16 12.13
N ALA A 75 -36.31 -25.28 11.97
CA ALA A 75 -34.91 -25.30 11.56
C ALA A 75 -34.70 -24.76 10.13
N ILE A 76 -35.58 -25.10 9.19
CA ILE A 76 -35.57 -24.55 7.82
C ILE A 76 -35.80 -23.03 7.85
N VAL A 77 -36.78 -22.56 8.63
CA VAL A 77 -37.08 -21.12 8.76
C VAL A 77 -35.89 -20.38 9.39
N ALA A 78 -35.26 -20.94 10.42
CA ALA A 78 -34.06 -20.37 11.03
C ALA A 78 -32.86 -20.35 10.06
N GLY A 79 -32.66 -21.42 9.28
CA GLY A 79 -31.64 -21.48 8.23
C GLY A 79 -31.87 -20.46 7.12
N PHE A 80 -33.12 -20.27 6.69
CA PHE A 80 -33.48 -19.25 5.70
C PHE A 80 -33.27 -17.83 6.24
N ALA A 81 -33.61 -17.59 7.50
CA ALA A 81 -33.36 -16.31 8.18
C ALA A 81 -31.85 -16.02 8.27
N ALA A 82 -31.03 -17.00 8.64
CA ALA A 82 -29.57 -16.88 8.67
C ALA A 82 -28.96 -16.65 7.28
N TYR A 83 -29.45 -17.35 6.25
CA TYR A 83 -29.02 -17.11 4.87
C TYR A 83 -29.32 -15.68 4.40
N ARG A 84 -30.50 -15.16 4.77
CA ARG A 84 -30.90 -13.78 4.46
C ARG A 84 -30.04 -12.72 5.15
N THR A 85 -29.43 -13.03 6.29
CA THR A 85 -28.54 -12.10 7.00
C THR A 85 -27.07 -12.19 6.54
N ILE A 86 -26.63 -13.36 6.07
CA ILE A 86 -25.25 -13.55 5.58
C ILE A 86 -25.01 -12.84 4.24
N LEU A 87 -25.98 -12.88 3.32
CA LEU A 87 -25.85 -12.23 2.00
C LEU A 87 -25.57 -10.72 2.05
N PRO A 88 -26.28 -9.88 2.83
CA PRO A 88 -25.97 -8.45 2.94
C PRO A 88 -24.62 -8.21 3.65
N MET A 89 -24.22 -9.04 4.62
CA MET A 89 -22.90 -8.93 5.25
C MET A 89 -21.77 -9.20 4.26
N GLN A 90 -21.91 -10.19 3.37
CA GLN A 90 -20.92 -10.44 2.32
C GLN A 90 -20.79 -9.25 1.36
N ARG A 91 -21.90 -8.61 0.99
CA ARG A 91 -21.89 -7.40 0.16
C ARG A 91 -21.19 -6.24 0.86
N GLN A 92 -21.47 -6.03 2.15
CA GLN A 92 -20.82 -5.01 2.95
C GLN A 92 -19.30 -5.26 3.08
N LEU A 93 -18.89 -6.50 3.34
CA LEU A 93 -17.47 -6.87 3.40
C LEU A 93 -16.78 -6.68 2.04
N SER A 94 -17.41 -7.08 0.94
CA SER A 94 -16.84 -6.85 -0.40
C SER A 94 -16.69 -5.37 -0.71
N GLU A 95 -17.62 -4.53 -0.27
CA GLU A 95 -17.56 -3.09 -0.48
C GLU A 95 -16.48 -2.45 0.40
N LEU A 96 -16.34 -2.89 1.66
CA LEU A 96 -15.25 -2.44 2.53
C LEU A 96 -13.88 -2.85 2.01
N VAL A 97 -13.75 -4.08 1.48
CA VAL A 97 -12.50 -4.53 0.83
C VAL A 97 -12.22 -3.68 -0.40
N ARG A 98 -13.22 -3.37 -1.21
CA ARG A 98 -13.08 -2.49 -2.38
C ARG A 98 -12.63 -1.08 -1.99
N GLN A 99 -13.28 -0.48 -0.99
CA GLN A 99 -12.92 0.84 -0.46
C GLN A 99 -11.51 0.86 0.14
N ASN A 100 -11.14 -0.21 0.86
CA ASN A 100 -9.80 -0.35 1.44
C ASN A 100 -8.73 -0.45 0.34
N ASN A 101 -8.97 -1.26 -0.69
CA ASN A 101 -8.07 -1.41 -1.83
C ASN A 101 -7.92 -0.09 -2.60
N PHE A 102 -9.02 0.64 -2.82
CA PHE A 102 -8.98 1.97 -3.45
C PHE A 102 -8.15 2.97 -2.62
N ALA A 103 -8.40 3.03 -1.32
CA ALA A 103 -7.65 3.90 -0.41
C ALA A 103 -6.16 3.51 -0.36
N HIS A 104 -5.85 2.21 -0.40
CA HIS A 104 -4.47 1.73 -0.43
C HIS A 104 -3.77 2.13 -1.74
N TYR A 105 -4.43 1.93 -2.88
CA TYR A 105 -3.95 2.34 -4.19
C TYR A 105 -3.64 3.83 -4.28
N GLU A 106 -4.56 4.68 -3.80
CA GLU A 106 -4.36 6.14 -3.85
C GLU A 106 -3.17 6.57 -2.97
N ARG A 107 -2.99 5.94 -1.80
CA ARG A 107 -1.81 6.17 -0.96
C ARG A 107 -0.51 5.77 -1.65
N LEU A 108 -0.49 4.63 -2.35
CA LEU A 108 0.70 4.19 -3.08
C LEU A 108 1.02 5.16 -4.23
N ARG A 109 0.01 5.63 -4.95
CA ARG A 109 0.16 6.60 -6.03
C ARG A 109 0.68 7.94 -5.52
N GLN A 110 0.11 8.47 -4.43
CA GLN A 110 0.60 9.70 -3.82
C GLN A 110 2.06 9.55 -3.37
N ARG A 111 2.39 8.45 -2.70
CA ARG A 111 3.76 8.17 -2.26
C ARG A 111 4.74 8.08 -3.44
N PHE A 112 4.32 7.48 -4.55
CA PHE A 112 5.13 7.42 -5.76
C PHE A 112 5.41 8.83 -6.32
N ALA A 113 4.40 9.71 -6.34
CA ALA A 113 4.56 11.10 -6.74
C ALA A 113 5.56 11.84 -5.83
N ASP A 114 5.41 11.73 -4.51
CA ASP A 114 6.30 12.36 -3.53
C ASP A 114 7.77 11.90 -3.71
N LEU A 115 7.99 10.61 -4.00
CA LEU A 115 9.32 10.06 -4.30
C LEU A 115 9.90 10.60 -5.62
N THR A 116 9.05 10.80 -6.62
CA THR A 116 9.45 11.37 -7.91
C THR A 116 9.85 12.83 -7.76
N ASP A 117 9.12 13.60 -6.97
CA ASP A 117 9.46 14.99 -6.66
C ASP A 117 10.80 15.08 -5.90
N MET A 118 11.01 14.22 -4.91
CA MET A 118 12.28 14.15 -4.19
C MET A 118 13.45 13.77 -5.12
N LYS A 119 13.23 12.83 -6.05
CA LYS A 119 14.23 12.47 -7.07
C LYS A 119 14.63 13.69 -7.91
N ILE A 120 13.67 14.45 -8.41
CA ILE A 120 13.91 15.66 -9.21
C ILE A 120 14.69 16.70 -8.40
N LEU A 121 14.35 16.88 -7.11
CA LEU A 121 15.08 17.79 -6.23
C LEU A 121 16.56 17.37 -6.05
N ILE A 122 16.83 16.08 -5.89
CA ILE A 122 18.21 15.56 -5.80
C ILE A 122 18.98 15.83 -7.10
N GLU A 123 18.39 15.51 -8.26
CA GLU A 123 18.99 15.75 -9.57
C GLU A 123 19.30 17.24 -9.78
N ASN A 124 18.37 18.14 -9.41
CA ASN A 124 18.55 19.59 -9.49
C ASN A 124 19.67 20.09 -8.58
N VAL A 125 19.75 19.63 -7.33
CA VAL A 125 20.82 20.03 -6.41
C VAL A 125 22.18 19.57 -6.92
N ILE A 126 22.30 18.33 -7.41
CA ILE A 126 23.54 17.83 -8.01
C ILE A 126 23.92 18.66 -9.24
N ALA A 127 22.98 18.94 -10.13
CA ALA A 127 23.21 19.77 -11.31
C ALA A 127 23.67 21.19 -10.93
N HIS A 128 23.10 21.80 -9.91
CA HIS A 128 23.51 23.13 -9.43
C HIS A 128 24.86 23.12 -8.71
N LEU A 129 25.22 22.04 -8.02
CA LEU A 129 26.58 21.86 -7.47
C LEU A 129 27.62 21.80 -8.61
N GLU A 130 27.32 21.09 -9.69
CA GLU A 130 28.19 21.03 -10.89
C GLU A 130 28.25 22.39 -11.61
N ALA A 131 27.12 23.09 -11.76
CA ALA A 131 27.09 24.41 -12.36
C ALA A 131 27.90 25.44 -11.53
N MET A 132 27.82 25.36 -10.20
CA MET A 132 28.62 26.19 -9.31
C MET A 132 30.12 25.89 -9.49
N ASP A 133 30.50 24.62 -9.53
CA ASP A 133 31.90 24.20 -9.75
C ASP A 133 32.45 24.72 -11.08
N LEU A 134 31.66 24.61 -12.16
CA LEU A 134 32.01 25.17 -13.45
C LEU A 134 32.20 26.69 -13.35
N SER A 135 31.29 27.41 -12.68
CA SER A 135 31.42 28.86 -12.49
C SER A 135 32.67 29.24 -11.69
N LEU A 136 33.06 28.44 -10.69
CA LEU A 136 34.27 28.62 -9.88
C LEU A 136 35.53 28.38 -10.70
N SER A 137 35.53 27.39 -11.61
CA SER A 137 36.66 27.13 -12.50
C SER A 137 36.87 28.24 -13.55
N LEU A 138 35.78 28.78 -14.10
CA LEU A 138 35.81 29.86 -15.10
C LEU A 138 36.10 31.25 -14.52
N SER A 139 36.12 31.36 -13.20
CA SER A 139 36.31 32.60 -12.45
C SER A 139 37.61 33.35 -12.75
N GLY A 140 38.63 32.66 -13.26
CA GLY A 140 39.85 33.29 -13.77
C GLY A 140 39.61 34.25 -14.96
N LEU A 141 38.42 34.21 -15.57
CA LEU A 141 38.00 35.04 -16.71
C LEU A 141 37.15 36.27 -16.29
N GLY A 142 36.98 36.52 -14.98
CA GLY A 142 36.31 37.73 -14.48
C GLY A 142 34.77 37.71 -14.46
N SER A 143 34.13 36.54 -14.62
CA SER A 143 32.66 36.43 -14.61
C SER A 143 32.09 36.28 -13.19
N TYR A 144 32.00 37.40 -12.46
CA TYR A 144 31.38 37.45 -11.13
C TYR A 144 29.86 37.22 -11.17
N ASP A 145 29.18 37.75 -12.19
CA ASP A 145 27.72 37.64 -12.33
C ASP A 145 27.27 36.20 -12.51
N ALA A 146 27.97 35.41 -13.33
CA ALA A 146 27.65 34.00 -13.54
C ALA A 146 27.79 33.18 -12.25
N ARG A 147 28.76 33.51 -11.39
CA ARG A 147 28.94 32.88 -10.09
C ARG A 147 27.80 33.20 -9.13
N SER A 148 27.33 34.45 -9.10
CA SER A 148 26.17 34.85 -8.28
C SER A 148 24.92 34.09 -8.70
N VAL A 149 24.64 34.02 -10.00
CA VAL A 149 23.48 33.30 -10.54
C VAL A 149 23.56 31.80 -10.26
N ALA A 150 24.74 31.18 -10.41
CA ALA A 150 24.94 29.78 -10.09
C ALA A 150 24.72 29.50 -8.59
N PHE A 151 25.23 30.39 -7.73
CA PHE A 151 25.03 30.30 -6.29
C PHE A 151 23.55 30.44 -5.90
N GLU A 152 22.83 31.43 -6.44
CA GLU A 152 21.41 31.66 -6.15
C GLU A 152 20.55 30.44 -6.52
N ARG A 153 20.85 29.80 -7.66
CA ARG A 153 20.18 28.55 -8.06
C ARG A 153 20.47 27.40 -7.11
N LEU A 154 21.73 27.25 -6.69
CA LEU A 154 22.14 26.24 -5.71
C LEU A 154 21.45 26.47 -4.36
N ASP A 155 21.52 27.69 -3.82
CA ASP A 155 20.92 28.06 -2.54
C ASP A 155 19.40 27.88 -2.56
N GLY A 156 18.74 28.27 -3.66
CA GLY A 156 17.32 28.04 -3.89
C GLY A 156 16.95 26.55 -3.87
N SER A 157 17.64 25.70 -4.63
CA SER A 157 17.36 24.27 -4.65
C SER A 157 17.65 23.57 -3.32
N VAL A 158 18.73 23.94 -2.64
CA VAL A 158 19.06 23.38 -1.32
C VAL A 158 18.07 23.84 -0.26
N SER A 159 17.55 25.06 -0.36
CA SER A 159 16.48 25.56 0.52
C SER A 159 15.19 24.74 0.36
N VAL A 160 14.76 24.50 -0.88
CA VAL A 160 13.59 23.64 -1.18
C VAL A 160 13.83 22.21 -0.69
N LEU A 161 15.03 21.66 -0.91
CA LEU A 161 15.41 20.34 -0.40
C LEU A 161 15.33 20.29 1.14
N ASN A 162 15.81 21.32 1.83
CA ASN A 162 15.75 21.40 3.29
C ASN A 162 14.31 21.51 3.82
N MET A 163 13.40 22.18 3.09
CA MET A 163 11.98 22.14 3.41
C MET A 163 11.39 20.75 3.23
N SER A 164 11.79 20.04 2.16
CA SER A 164 11.34 18.67 1.88
C SER A 164 11.84 17.63 2.91
N LYS A 165 12.94 17.91 3.64
CA LYS A 165 13.46 17.07 4.75
C LYS A 165 12.40 16.77 5.82
N ARG A 166 11.41 17.65 5.98
CA ARG A 166 10.32 17.47 6.96
C ARG A 166 9.29 16.43 6.52
N SER A 167 9.25 16.09 5.23
CA SER A 167 8.41 15.01 4.73
C SER A 167 9.01 13.68 5.18
N VAL A 168 8.34 13.03 6.14
CA VAL A 168 8.79 11.74 6.68
C VAL A 168 8.40 10.65 5.69
N TRP A 169 9.39 10.10 4.99
CA TRP A 169 9.20 8.95 4.11
C TRP A 169 10.27 7.87 4.36
N GLY A 170 9.92 6.63 4.00
CA GLY A 170 10.80 5.48 4.13
C GLY A 170 11.05 5.02 5.57
N ASP A 171 12.00 4.11 5.70
CA ASP A 171 12.52 3.61 6.98
C ASP A 171 13.57 4.57 7.58
N GLU A 172 14.06 4.23 8.78
CA GLU A 172 15.10 5.01 9.47
C GLU A 172 16.34 5.22 8.58
N ASN A 173 16.68 4.23 7.75
CA ASN A 173 17.78 4.33 6.80
C ASN A 173 17.51 5.40 5.74
N ALA A 174 16.34 5.40 5.08
CA ALA A 174 15.97 6.44 4.12
C ALA A 174 16.03 7.85 4.75
N GLN A 175 15.50 8.00 5.97
CA GLN A 175 15.51 9.27 6.69
C GLN A 175 16.93 9.73 7.04
N SER A 176 17.81 8.79 7.42
CA SER A 176 19.22 9.08 7.69
C SER A 176 19.95 9.55 6.43
N LEU A 177 19.68 8.93 5.28
CA LEU A 177 20.24 9.33 3.98
C LEU A 177 19.74 10.70 3.53
N THR A 178 18.44 10.98 3.72
CA THR A 178 17.88 12.32 3.46
C THR A 178 18.55 13.38 4.31
N THR A 179 18.67 13.12 5.62
CA THR A 179 19.34 14.04 6.55
C THR A 179 20.80 14.25 6.16
N TYR A 180 21.53 13.17 5.89
CA TYR A 180 22.91 13.22 5.44
C TYR A 180 23.08 14.03 4.16
N PHE A 181 22.22 13.82 3.15
CA PHE A 181 22.30 14.56 1.89
C PHE A 181 21.99 16.05 2.08
N VAL A 182 20.93 16.39 2.82
CA VAL A 182 20.54 17.79 3.08
C VAL A 182 21.64 18.52 3.84
N ASP A 183 22.15 17.93 4.91
CA ASP A 183 23.14 18.60 5.78
C ASP A 183 24.46 18.82 5.03
N ASN A 184 24.89 17.85 4.21
CA ASN A 184 26.08 18.01 3.37
C ASN A 184 25.86 18.99 2.21
N SER A 185 24.65 19.07 1.65
CA SER A 185 24.31 20.08 0.64
C SER A 185 24.33 21.49 1.22
N LEU A 186 23.78 21.69 2.42
CA LEU A 186 23.86 22.96 3.15
C LEU A 186 25.31 23.35 3.46
N ARG A 187 26.15 22.37 3.83
CA ARG A 187 27.58 22.58 4.04
C ARG A 187 28.27 23.02 2.75
N ALA A 188 28.00 22.34 1.63
CA ALA A 188 28.54 22.71 0.33
C ALA A 188 28.12 24.13 -0.09
N THR A 189 26.84 24.49 0.08
CA THR A 189 26.35 25.85 -0.19
C THR A 189 27.03 26.89 0.71
N THR A 190 27.27 26.58 1.98
CA THR A 190 27.99 27.50 2.90
C THR A 190 29.43 27.75 2.45
N VAL A 191 30.12 26.72 1.95
CA VAL A 191 31.47 26.86 1.38
C VAL A 191 31.42 27.66 0.07
N ALA A 192 30.47 27.36 -0.82
CA ALA A 192 30.26 28.08 -2.07
C ALA A 192 30.00 29.57 -1.85
N ARG A 193 29.25 29.93 -0.80
CA ARG A 193 29.00 31.33 -0.41
C ARG A 193 30.29 32.09 -0.14
N CYS A 194 31.33 31.43 0.37
CA CYS A 194 32.61 32.06 0.64
C CYS A 194 33.33 32.54 -0.63
N ALA A 195 32.94 32.01 -1.80
CA ALA A 195 33.46 32.45 -3.09
C ALA A 195 32.78 33.74 -3.60
N LEU A 196 31.71 34.23 -2.98
CA LEU A 196 31.03 35.45 -3.43
C LEU A 196 31.74 36.71 -2.94
N ALA A 197 31.54 37.81 -3.66
CA ALA A 197 32.05 39.11 -3.26
C ALA A 197 31.46 39.53 -1.90
N GLY A 198 32.30 40.03 -1.00
CA GLY A 198 31.87 40.47 0.34
C GLY A 198 31.78 39.37 1.41
N SER A 199 32.19 38.13 1.11
CA SER A 199 32.35 37.11 2.16
C SER A 199 33.47 37.49 3.14
N ALA A 200 33.21 37.34 4.44
CA ALA A 200 34.20 37.56 5.49
C ALA A 200 35.26 36.44 5.58
N ARG A 201 34.93 35.23 5.07
CA ARG A 201 35.83 34.07 5.09
C ARG A 201 36.42 33.84 3.70
N PRO A 202 37.75 33.60 3.58
CA PRO A 202 38.36 33.27 2.29
C PRO A 202 37.83 31.93 1.77
N PHE A 203 37.61 31.88 0.46
CA PHE A 203 37.24 30.65 -0.24
C PHE A 203 38.43 29.67 -0.29
N SER A 204 38.16 28.40 -0.03
CA SER A 204 39.11 27.29 -0.19
C SER A 204 38.58 26.30 -1.22
N ASN A 205 39.33 26.11 -2.30
CA ASN A 205 38.96 25.18 -3.36
C ASN A 205 38.96 23.73 -2.86
N ASP A 206 39.91 23.35 -2.00
CA ASP A 206 39.98 22.00 -1.43
C ASP A 206 38.76 21.71 -0.54
N GLU A 207 38.35 22.70 0.27
CA GLU A 207 37.16 22.58 1.12
C GLU A 207 35.89 22.45 0.27
N TRP A 208 35.80 23.19 -0.84
CA TRP A 208 34.71 23.08 -1.81
C TRP A 208 34.65 21.70 -2.44
N MET A 209 35.78 21.19 -2.96
CA MET A 209 35.82 19.88 -3.62
C MET A 209 35.43 18.75 -2.66
N VAL A 210 35.85 18.82 -1.40
CA VAL A 210 35.44 17.86 -0.38
C VAL A 210 33.94 17.97 -0.09
N ALA A 211 33.42 19.18 0.15
CA ALA A 211 32.00 19.39 0.45
C ALA A 211 31.09 18.95 -0.71
N LYS A 212 31.43 19.35 -1.95
CA LYS A 212 30.74 18.94 -3.18
C LYS A 212 30.72 17.42 -3.31
N LYS A 213 31.87 16.75 -3.18
CA LYS A 213 31.98 15.30 -3.32
C LYS A 213 31.13 14.55 -2.29
N VAL A 214 31.18 14.98 -1.03
CA VAL A 214 30.40 14.36 0.05
C VAL A 214 28.90 14.56 -0.17
N ALA A 215 28.47 15.75 -0.57
CA ALA A 215 27.07 16.01 -0.94
C ALA A 215 26.62 15.15 -2.12
N ALA A 216 27.42 15.07 -3.20
CA ALA A 216 27.13 14.24 -4.37
C ALA A 216 27.02 12.75 -4.02
N GLN A 217 27.90 12.23 -3.16
CA GLN A 217 27.81 10.85 -2.66
C GLN A 217 26.50 10.59 -1.90
N GLY A 218 26.09 11.53 -1.03
CA GLY A 218 24.80 11.47 -0.34
C GLY A 218 23.63 11.46 -1.33
N GLY A 219 23.69 12.31 -2.36
CA GLY A 219 22.68 12.39 -3.41
C GLY A 219 22.54 11.10 -4.20
N VAL A 220 23.67 10.49 -4.62
CA VAL A 220 23.67 9.21 -5.34
C VAL A 220 23.11 8.07 -4.48
N ALA A 221 23.49 8.00 -3.21
CA ALA A 221 22.98 6.98 -2.28
C ALA A 221 21.46 7.13 -2.09
N LEU A 222 20.99 8.36 -1.86
CA LEU A 222 19.57 8.65 -1.70
C LEU A 222 18.77 8.38 -2.98
N TYR A 223 19.32 8.76 -4.14
CA TYR A 223 18.73 8.48 -5.45
C TYR A 223 18.55 6.97 -5.68
N GLY A 224 19.58 6.18 -5.40
CA GLY A 224 19.53 4.72 -5.51
C GLY A 224 18.47 4.12 -4.61
N ARG A 225 18.31 4.65 -3.39
CA ARG A 225 17.25 4.23 -2.46
C ARG A 225 15.86 4.59 -2.97
N ILE A 226 15.65 5.82 -3.44
CA ILE A 226 14.37 6.26 -4.02
C ILE A 226 13.99 5.38 -5.20
N LYS A 227 14.93 5.11 -6.11
CA LYS A 227 14.70 4.25 -7.27
C LYS A 227 14.20 2.85 -6.85
N LEU A 228 14.85 2.24 -5.86
CA LEU A 228 14.41 0.94 -5.33
C LEU A 228 12.98 0.99 -4.76
N GLU A 229 12.64 2.02 -3.98
CA GLU A 229 11.29 2.18 -3.44
C GLU A 229 10.26 2.44 -4.55
N SER A 230 10.58 3.31 -5.52
CA SER A 230 9.74 3.56 -6.68
C SER A 230 9.46 2.29 -7.47
N ASP A 231 10.45 1.42 -7.68
CA ASP A 231 10.28 0.14 -8.38
C ASP A 231 9.35 -0.81 -7.63
N ILE A 232 9.45 -0.85 -6.29
CA ILE A 232 8.56 -1.66 -5.44
C ILE A 232 7.13 -1.12 -5.52
N LEU A 233 6.93 0.19 -5.28
CA LEU A 233 5.60 0.81 -5.33
C LEU A 233 4.96 0.67 -6.71
N SER A 234 5.75 0.85 -7.78
CA SER A 234 5.36 0.60 -9.16
C SER A 234 4.76 -0.79 -9.35
N SER A 235 5.45 -1.82 -8.86
CA SER A 235 4.98 -3.21 -8.99
C SER A 235 3.69 -3.47 -8.21
N GLU A 236 3.54 -2.87 -7.02
CA GLU A 236 2.33 -2.98 -6.21
C GLU A 236 1.13 -2.26 -6.86
N ILE A 237 1.36 -1.06 -7.40
CA ILE A 237 0.33 -0.29 -8.10
C ILE A 237 -0.14 -1.06 -9.35
N ALA A 238 0.78 -1.60 -10.15
CA ALA A 238 0.46 -2.38 -11.34
C ALA A 238 -0.35 -3.65 -11.02
N ALA A 239 -0.15 -4.26 -9.85
CA ALA A 239 -0.94 -5.40 -9.37
C ALA A 239 -2.36 -5.01 -8.92
N LEU A 240 -2.51 -3.80 -8.37
CA LEU A 240 -3.78 -3.25 -7.87
C LEU A 240 -4.66 -2.65 -8.98
N GLU A 241 -4.07 -2.10 -10.05
CA GLU A 241 -4.81 -1.44 -11.15
C GLU A 241 -5.94 -2.30 -11.74
N PRO A 242 -5.74 -3.60 -12.08
CA PRO A 242 -6.82 -4.45 -12.58
C PRO A 242 -7.98 -4.61 -11.61
N LEU A 243 -7.68 -4.73 -10.32
CA LEU A 243 -8.69 -4.98 -9.28
C LEU A 243 -9.56 -3.75 -9.02
N ILE A 244 -9.00 -2.55 -9.22
CA ILE A 244 -9.64 -1.29 -8.83
C ILE A 244 -10.25 -0.59 -10.04
N LEU A 245 -9.49 -0.49 -11.14
CA LEU A 245 -9.89 0.23 -12.34
C LEU A 245 -10.53 -0.68 -13.40
N ASN A 246 -10.53 -1.99 -13.17
CA ASN A 246 -11.01 -3.00 -14.13
C ASN A 246 -10.34 -2.85 -15.51
N ARG A 247 -9.03 -2.54 -15.51
CA ARG A 247 -8.23 -2.24 -16.69
C ARG A 247 -6.85 -2.87 -16.58
N HIS A 248 -6.26 -3.25 -17.72
CA HIS A 248 -4.88 -3.70 -17.75
C HIS A 248 -3.93 -2.54 -17.38
N PRO A 249 -2.93 -2.81 -16.53
CA PRO A 249 -1.99 -1.79 -16.09
C PRO A 249 -1.16 -1.33 -17.29
N PHE A 250 -0.77 -0.07 -17.31
CA PHE A 250 0.15 0.43 -18.32
C PHE A 250 1.59 0.15 -17.85
N PRO A 251 2.34 -0.78 -18.48
CA PRO A 251 3.66 -1.17 -17.97
C PRO A 251 4.69 -0.04 -18.08
N GLN A 252 4.46 0.93 -18.96
CA GLN A 252 5.36 2.06 -19.23
C GLN A 252 5.26 3.14 -18.13
N LEU A 253 4.08 3.27 -17.51
CA LEU A 253 3.80 4.26 -16.48
C LEU A 253 4.64 4.08 -15.21
N TRP A 254 5.02 2.83 -14.95
CA TRP A 254 5.57 2.41 -13.68
C TRP A 254 7.06 2.03 -13.79
N LYS A 255 7.69 2.16 -14.97
CA LYS A 255 9.13 1.91 -15.19
C LYS A 255 10.04 3.11 -14.91
N GLY A 256 9.55 4.10 -14.16
CA GLY A 256 10.31 5.30 -13.79
C GLY A 256 9.99 6.56 -14.60
N ASP A 257 9.15 6.45 -15.63
CA ASP A 257 8.64 7.58 -16.43
C ASP A 257 7.20 7.93 -16.03
N TYR A 258 6.94 8.11 -14.73
CA TYR A 258 5.62 8.53 -14.27
C TYR A 258 5.33 9.94 -14.82
N PRO A 259 4.31 10.09 -15.68
CA PRO A 259 4.10 11.31 -16.45
C PRO A 259 3.35 12.39 -15.66
N GLY A 260 3.13 12.18 -14.36
CA GLY A 260 2.31 13.05 -13.51
C GLY A 260 0.81 12.69 -13.59
N PRO A 261 0.00 13.19 -12.63
CA PRO A 261 -1.42 12.85 -12.53
C PRO A 261 -2.27 13.33 -13.72
N GLU A 262 -1.91 14.46 -14.33
CA GLU A 262 -2.65 15.07 -15.45
C GLU A 262 -2.47 14.27 -16.74
N LYS A 263 -1.22 13.99 -17.13
CA LYS A 263 -0.91 13.17 -18.32
C LYS A 263 -1.34 11.71 -18.16
N LEU A 264 -1.41 11.23 -16.92
CA LEU A 264 -2.10 9.98 -16.57
C LEU A 264 -3.58 10.02 -16.93
N ALA A 265 -4.29 11.09 -16.53
CA ALA A 265 -5.70 11.25 -16.85
C ALA A 265 -5.92 11.32 -18.37
N GLU A 266 -5.03 11.99 -19.11
CA GLU A 266 -5.05 12.03 -20.59
C GLU A 266 -4.85 10.65 -21.22
N MET A 267 -3.85 9.87 -20.80
CA MET A 267 -3.64 8.52 -21.31
C MET A 267 -4.82 7.59 -21.00
N TYR A 268 -5.47 7.79 -19.86
CA TYR A 268 -6.66 7.05 -19.47
C TYR A 268 -7.95 7.51 -20.19
N ALA A 269 -8.00 8.76 -20.65
CA ALA A 269 -9.09 9.32 -21.46
C ALA A 269 -9.00 8.87 -22.93
N GLY A 270 -7.79 8.87 -23.52
CA GLY A 270 -7.58 8.50 -24.93
C GLY A 270 -7.93 7.06 -25.29
N LYS A 271 -8.04 6.15 -24.30
CA LYS A 271 -8.46 4.75 -24.52
C LYS A 271 -9.99 4.56 -24.58
N ARG A 272 -10.78 5.58 -24.25
CA ARG A 272 -12.26 5.49 -24.27
C ARG A 272 -12.84 5.63 -25.67
N ASP A 273 -12.09 6.21 -26.61
CA ASP A 273 -12.55 6.49 -27.98
C ASP A 273 -12.16 5.40 -28.99
N GLY A 274 -11.55 4.30 -28.53
CA GLY A 274 -11.02 3.24 -29.40
C GLY A 274 -11.44 1.82 -29.02
N ALA A 275 -12.51 1.65 -28.21
CA ALA A 275 -13.10 0.35 -27.88
C ALA A 275 -14.60 0.32 -28.24
#